data_AF-A0A259M317-F1
#
_entry.id   AF-A0A259M317-F1
#
_cell.length_a   1.000
_cell.length_b   1.000
_cell.length_c   1.000
_cell.angle_alpha   90.00
_cell.angle_beta   90.00
_cell.angle_gamma   90.00
#
_symmetry.space_group_name_H-M   'P 1'
#
loop_
_entity.id
_entity.type
_entity.pdbx_description
1 polymer ?
#
loop_
_entity_poly.entity_id
_entity_poly.type
_entity_poly.pdbx_seq_one_letter_code
_entity_poly.pdbx_strand_id
1 'polypeptide(L)'
;MDEQITIQQLTLDPYTVYKRLRAEAPVLRVKAVGRTLLTKAADTKYVKDNPVLFSSNDPNTPMQRAFRAHTLMRKDGAEHAAERGAMAPAFTARNIKQCWEPIYTRIAEDYVGRLPRGETLIFGRSHCDVCQRSLGMADLVPVLSFIISRGRCRYCAAPIKLHLLLVELASLAMALSLCA
;
A
#
# COMPACT_ATOMS: atom_id res chain seq x y z
N MET A 1 3.89 -15.36 32.39
CA MET A 1 3.22 -14.28 31.66
C MET A 1 3.81 -12.97 32.16
N ASP A 2 4.25 -12.08 31.29
CA ASP A 2 4.79 -10.76 31.64
C ASP A 2 3.68 -9.71 31.62
N GLU A 3 3.59 -8.94 32.71
CA GLU A 3 2.64 -7.83 32.87
C GLU A 3 3.33 -6.46 32.93
N GLN A 4 4.66 -6.42 32.84
CA GLN A 4 5.45 -5.20 33.00
C GLN A 4 5.69 -4.50 31.65
N ILE A 5 5.83 -5.27 30.57
CA ILE A 5 6.03 -4.74 29.23
C ILE A 5 4.74 -4.06 28.76
N THR A 6 4.86 -2.78 28.40
CA THR A 6 3.76 -1.96 27.89
C THR A 6 3.85 -1.76 26.36
N ILE A 7 2.74 -1.40 25.73
CA ILE A 7 2.70 -1.05 24.30
C ILE A 7 3.58 0.17 24.01
N GLN A 8 3.62 1.16 24.92
CA GLN A 8 4.42 2.36 24.74
C GLN A 8 5.92 2.05 24.70
N GLN A 9 6.42 1.16 25.57
CA GLN A 9 7.81 0.71 25.52
C GLN A 9 8.13 0.03 24.19
N LEU A 10 7.25 -0.85 23.70
CA LEU A 10 7.43 -1.52 22.40
C LEU A 10 7.35 -0.56 21.21
N THR A 11 6.75 0.61 21.37
CA THR A 11 6.59 1.61 20.30
C THR A 11 7.77 2.59 20.26
N LEU A 12 8.23 3.06 21.43
CA LEU A 12 9.27 4.09 21.53
C LEU A 12 10.69 3.52 21.54
N ASP A 13 10.93 2.45 22.29
CA ASP A 13 12.22 1.75 22.34
C ASP A 13 12.02 0.25 22.61
N PRO A 14 11.65 -0.53 21.58
CA PRO A 14 11.50 -1.97 21.72
C PRO A 14 12.84 -2.70 21.95
N TYR A 15 13.98 -2.08 21.62
CA TYR A 15 15.27 -2.75 21.62
C TYR A 15 15.74 -3.10 23.04
N THR A 16 15.49 -2.23 24.01
CA THR A 16 15.77 -2.49 25.43
C THR A 16 15.00 -3.71 25.93
N VAL A 17 13.71 -3.80 25.60
CA VAL A 17 12.84 -4.95 25.94
C VAL A 17 13.37 -6.22 25.28
N TYR A 18 13.63 -6.19 23.96
CA TYR A 18 14.08 -7.38 23.24
C TYR A 18 15.48 -7.84 23.64
N LYS A 19 16.37 -6.93 24.04
CA LYS A 19 17.69 -7.29 24.57
C LYS A 19 17.57 -8.13 25.83
N ARG A 20 16.75 -7.70 26.80
CA ARG A 20 16.44 -8.45 28.02
C ARG A 20 15.80 -9.80 27.69
N LEU A 21 14.75 -9.80 26.87
CA LEU A 21 14.03 -11.03 26.52
C LEU A 21 14.94 -12.07 25.84
N ARG A 22 15.81 -11.68 24.91
CA ARG A 22 16.74 -12.64 24.28
C ARG A 22 17.68 -13.32 25.27
N ALA A 23 18.10 -12.61 26.32
CA ALA A 23 19.01 -13.12 27.33
C ALA A 23 18.29 -14.00 28.36
N GLU A 24 17.13 -13.57 28.84
CA GLU A 24 16.50 -14.14 30.03
C GLU A 24 15.25 -15.00 29.72
N ALA A 25 14.44 -14.58 28.74
CA ALA A 25 13.14 -15.18 28.45
C ALA A 25 12.78 -15.05 26.95
N PRO A 26 13.44 -15.84 26.07
CA PRO A 26 13.38 -15.61 24.63
C PRO A 26 12.00 -15.91 24.02
N VAL A 27 11.20 -16.73 24.71
CA VAL A 27 9.80 -17.05 24.41
C VAL A 27 8.96 -16.65 25.62
N LEU A 28 8.18 -15.57 25.50
CA LEU A 28 7.41 -15.02 26.63
C LEU A 28 6.06 -14.47 26.19
N ARG A 29 4.99 -14.86 26.92
CA ARG A 29 3.65 -14.28 26.77
C ARG A 29 3.61 -12.89 27.39
N VAL A 30 3.33 -11.87 26.59
CA VAL A 30 3.22 -10.46 27.04
C VAL A 30 1.75 -10.06 27.07
N LYS A 31 1.27 -9.69 28.27
CA LYS A 31 -0.14 -9.36 28.53
C LYS A 31 -0.61 -8.16 27.73
N ALA A 32 0.19 -7.09 27.69
CA ALA A 32 -0.19 -5.83 27.03
C ALA A 32 -0.49 -5.98 25.53
N VAL A 33 0.20 -6.89 24.82
CA VAL A 33 -0.08 -7.18 23.41
C VAL A 33 -1.00 -8.39 23.21
N GLY A 34 -1.28 -9.16 24.27
CA GLY A 34 -2.05 -10.40 24.18
C GLY A 34 -1.41 -11.43 23.25
N ARG A 35 -0.07 -11.46 23.17
CA ARG A 35 0.70 -12.31 22.25
C ARG A 35 1.93 -12.93 22.91
N THR A 36 2.37 -14.07 22.38
CA THR A 36 3.66 -14.68 22.74
C THR A 36 4.72 -14.09 21.82
N LEU A 37 5.76 -13.51 22.41
CA LEU A 37 6.89 -12.97 21.67
C LEU A 37 7.98 -14.03 21.57
N LEU A 38 8.52 -14.17 20.36
CA LEU A 38 9.74 -14.93 20.08
C LEU A 38 10.81 -13.91 19.70
N THR A 39 11.93 -13.92 20.39
CA THR A 39 12.93 -12.84 20.28
C THR A 39 14.28 -13.29 19.75
N LYS A 40 14.56 -14.60 19.71
CA LYS A 40 15.76 -15.15 19.06
C LYS A 40 15.50 -15.42 17.58
N ALA A 41 16.50 -15.15 16.75
CA ALA A 41 16.43 -15.35 15.31
C ALA A 41 16.13 -16.82 14.94
N ALA A 42 16.72 -17.78 15.66
CA ALA A 42 16.49 -19.20 15.45
C ALA A 42 15.01 -19.58 15.65
N ASP A 43 14.39 -19.12 16.73
CA ASP A 43 12.98 -19.41 17.04
C ASP A 43 12.05 -18.75 16.02
N THR A 44 12.30 -17.48 15.68
CA THR A 44 11.52 -16.77 14.66
C THR A 44 11.64 -17.43 13.28
N LYS A 45 12.83 -17.90 12.91
CA LYS A 45 13.04 -18.66 11.67
C LYS A 45 12.29 -19.99 11.70
N TYR A 46 12.42 -20.75 12.79
CA TYR A 46 11.74 -22.03 12.95
C TYR A 46 10.22 -21.87 12.79
N VAL A 47 9.60 -20.88 13.44
CA VAL A 47 8.17 -20.61 13.27
C VAL A 47 7.82 -20.30 11.82
N LYS A 48 8.59 -19.43 11.16
CA LYS A 48 8.33 -19.02 9.77
C LYS A 48 8.50 -20.14 8.74
N ASP A 49 9.42 -21.05 8.98
CA ASP A 49 9.71 -22.17 8.07
C ASP A 49 8.75 -23.35 8.23
N ASN A 50 7.94 -23.36 9.30
CA ASN A 50 7.02 -24.46 9.63
C ASN A 50 5.54 -23.99 9.59
N PRO A 51 5.00 -23.54 8.43
CA PRO A 51 3.65 -22.99 8.33
C PRO A 51 2.55 -24.02 8.61
N VAL A 52 2.84 -25.32 8.52
CA VAL A 52 1.93 -26.40 8.93
C VAL A 52 1.72 -26.40 10.44
N LEU A 53 2.76 -26.07 11.22
CA LEU A 53 2.69 -25.97 12.68
C LEU A 53 2.23 -24.57 13.13
N PHE A 54 2.61 -23.55 12.38
CA PHE A 54 2.35 -22.15 12.70
C PHE A 54 1.62 -21.46 11.56
N SER A 55 0.29 -21.65 11.53
CA SER A 55 -0.60 -21.05 10.54
C SER A 55 -0.55 -19.52 10.55
N SER A 56 -0.62 -18.92 9.36
CA SER A 56 -0.75 -17.47 9.20
C SER A 56 -2.20 -16.99 9.35
N ASN A 57 -3.17 -17.90 9.25
CA ASN A 57 -4.60 -17.64 9.32
C ASN A 57 -5.10 -17.42 10.76
N ASP A 58 -4.72 -16.28 11.33
CA ASP A 58 -5.15 -15.87 12.67
C ASP A 58 -6.39 -14.95 12.63
N PRO A 59 -7.56 -15.42 13.12
CA PRO A 59 -8.80 -14.65 13.13
C PRO A 59 -8.79 -13.50 14.14
N ASN A 60 -7.85 -13.49 15.09
CA ASN A 60 -7.77 -12.47 16.14
C ASN A 60 -6.95 -11.24 15.72
N THR A 61 -6.54 -11.15 14.45
CA THR A 61 -5.83 -9.98 13.94
C THR A 61 -6.82 -8.93 13.41
N PRO A 62 -6.50 -7.63 13.49
CA PRO A 62 -7.37 -6.58 12.95
C PRO A 62 -7.41 -6.56 11.41
N MET A 63 -6.68 -7.43 10.71
CA MET A 63 -6.47 -7.35 9.27
C MET A 63 -7.76 -7.52 8.46
N GLN A 64 -8.56 -8.54 8.75
CA GLN A 64 -9.81 -8.76 8.00
C GLN A 64 -10.78 -7.58 8.16
N ARG A 65 -10.85 -7.00 9.37
CA ARG A 65 -11.65 -5.80 9.63
C ARG A 65 -11.11 -4.58 8.88
N ALA A 66 -9.79 -4.39 8.87
CA ALA A 66 -9.14 -3.24 8.25
C ALA A 66 -9.22 -3.26 6.71
N PHE A 67 -8.95 -4.43 6.10
CA PHE A 67 -8.94 -4.59 4.65
C PHE A 67 -10.29 -5.03 4.08
N ARG A 68 -11.27 -5.37 4.93
CA ARG A 68 -12.56 -5.97 4.55
C ARG A 68 -12.40 -7.20 3.64
N ALA A 69 -11.30 -7.92 3.78
CA ALA A 69 -10.93 -9.06 2.95
C ALA A 69 -10.02 -10.02 3.71
N HIS A 70 -10.05 -11.30 3.35
CA HIS A 70 -9.04 -12.27 3.76
C HIS A 70 -7.83 -12.10 2.84
N THR A 71 -6.79 -11.43 3.34
CA THR A 71 -5.63 -11.04 2.53
C THR A 71 -4.69 -12.21 2.29
N LEU A 72 -3.89 -12.16 1.21
CA LEU A 72 -2.81 -13.11 0.93
C LEU A 72 -1.97 -13.46 2.16
N MET A 73 -1.58 -12.47 2.97
CA MET A 73 -0.72 -12.65 4.16
C MET A 73 -1.39 -13.44 5.32
N ARG A 74 -2.69 -13.76 5.20
CA ARG A 74 -3.47 -14.53 6.18
C ARG A 74 -4.00 -15.85 5.62
N LYS A 75 -3.57 -16.23 4.43
CA LYS A 75 -3.89 -17.52 3.81
C LYS A 75 -2.71 -18.46 3.96
N ASP A 76 -3.00 -19.76 4.00
CA ASP A 76 -2.00 -20.82 4.03
C ASP A 76 -2.22 -21.77 2.84
N GLY A 77 -1.24 -22.65 2.58
CA GLY A 77 -1.36 -23.73 1.60
C GLY A 77 -1.66 -23.29 0.18
N ALA A 78 -2.57 -24.02 -0.48
CA ALA A 78 -2.88 -23.88 -1.91
C ALA A 78 -3.51 -22.52 -2.25
N GLU A 79 -4.35 -21.98 -1.36
CA GLU A 79 -5.02 -20.69 -1.57
C GLU A 79 -4.00 -19.55 -1.61
N HIS A 80 -3.08 -19.52 -0.63
CA HIS A 80 -1.96 -18.58 -0.62
C HIS A 80 -1.05 -18.77 -1.85
N ALA A 81 -0.75 -20.00 -2.23
CA ALA A 81 0.09 -20.28 -3.39
C ALA A 81 -0.51 -19.77 -4.71
N ALA A 82 -1.82 -19.92 -4.89
CA ALA A 82 -2.53 -19.44 -6.07
C ALA A 82 -2.46 -17.91 -6.21
N GLU A 83 -2.81 -17.18 -5.15
CA GLU A 83 -2.76 -15.71 -5.15
C GLU A 83 -1.33 -15.17 -5.29
N ARG A 84 -0.37 -15.79 -4.60
CA ARG A 84 1.04 -15.41 -4.74
C ARG A 84 1.57 -15.68 -6.14
N GLY A 85 1.16 -16.80 -6.75
CA GLY A 85 1.51 -17.15 -8.12
C GLY A 85 0.98 -16.13 -9.13
N ALA A 86 -0.25 -15.64 -8.95
CA ALA A 86 -0.84 -14.64 -9.83
C ALA A 86 -0.05 -13.31 -9.84
N MET A 87 0.51 -12.88 -8.71
CA MET A 87 1.28 -11.63 -8.61
C MET A 87 2.77 -11.78 -8.91
N ALA A 88 3.34 -13.00 -8.75
CA ALA A 88 4.78 -13.25 -8.86
C ALA A 88 5.44 -12.71 -10.15
N PRO A 89 4.83 -12.79 -11.34
CA PRO A 89 5.45 -12.28 -12.57
C PRO A 89 5.83 -10.79 -12.50
N ALA A 90 5.00 -9.98 -11.84
CA ALA A 90 5.25 -8.54 -11.69
C ALA A 90 6.52 -8.25 -10.86
N PHE A 91 6.91 -9.16 -9.97
CA PHE A 91 8.05 -9.02 -9.06
C PHE A 91 9.30 -9.79 -9.49
N THR A 92 9.35 -10.27 -10.73
CA THR A 92 10.57 -10.90 -11.26
C THR A 92 11.69 -9.87 -11.41
N ALA A 93 12.95 -10.29 -11.26
CA ALA A 93 14.11 -9.39 -11.41
C ALA A 93 14.10 -8.65 -12.76
N ARG A 94 13.63 -9.30 -13.83
CA ARG A 94 13.48 -8.68 -15.16
C ARG A 94 12.45 -7.56 -15.14
N ASN A 95 11.23 -7.80 -14.64
CA ASN A 95 10.18 -6.78 -14.60
C ASN A 95 10.51 -5.65 -13.62
N ILE A 96 11.20 -5.95 -12.52
CA ILE A 96 11.77 -4.93 -11.62
C ILE A 96 12.68 -3.98 -12.39
N LYS A 97 13.66 -4.49 -13.13
CA LYS A 97 14.61 -3.65 -13.87
C LYS A 97 13.99 -2.95 -15.08
N GLN A 98 13.12 -3.65 -15.82
CA GLN A 98 12.63 -3.17 -17.11
C GLN A 98 11.36 -2.31 -16.98
N CYS A 99 10.51 -2.58 -16.01
CA CYS A 99 9.23 -1.88 -15.85
C CYS A 99 9.25 -0.92 -14.66
N TRP A 100 9.68 -1.40 -13.48
CA TRP A 100 9.52 -0.65 -12.24
C TRP A 100 10.63 0.38 -12.01
N GLU A 101 11.88 0.01 -12.24
CA GLU A 101 13.05 0.88 -12.01
C GLU A 101 12.95 2.22 -12.78
N PRO A 102 12.61 2.28 -14.08
CA PRO A 102 12.46 3.56 -14.77
C PRO A 102 11.35 4.45 -14.19
N ILE A 103 10.25 3.83 -13.73
CA ILE A 103 9.14 4.55 -13.10
C ILE A 103 9.59 5.15 -11.77
N TYR A 104 10.28 4.34 -10.94
CA TYR A 104 10.79 4.78 -9.65
C TYR A 104 11.83 5.89 -9.80
N THR A 105 12.76 5.76 -10.73
CA THR A 105 13.77 6.78 -11.00
C THR A 105 13.12 8.10 -11.39
N ARG A 106 12.19 8.08 -12.35
CA ARG A 106 11.47 9.29 -12.78
C ARG A 106 10.71 9.95 -11.63
N ILE A 107 10.03 9.16 -10.80
CA ILE A 107 9.31 9.67 -9.62
C ILE A 107 10.32 10.26 -8.63
N ALA A 108 11.40 9.55 -8.31
CA ALA A 108 12.41 10.04 -7.38
C ALA A 108 13.05 11.35 -7.86
N GLU A 109 13.41 11.45 -9.14
CA GLU A 109 13.97 12.66 -9.74
C GLU A 109 13.02 13.85 -9.66
N ASP A 110 11.73 13.66 -9.95
CA ASP A 110 10.72 14.72 -9.82
C ASP A 110 10.60 15.22 -8.36
N TYR A 111 10.44 14.31 -7.41
CA TYR A 111 10.25 14.66 -6.00
C TYR A 111 11.51 15.26 -5.38
N VAL A 112 12.69 14.70 -5.66
CA VAL A 112 13.96 15.24 -5.16
C VAL A 112 14.26 16.59 -5.80
N GLY A 113 14.01 16.75 -7.11
CA GLY A 113 14.21 18.00 -7.82
C GLY A 113 13.34 19.15 -7.28
N ARG A 114 12.19 18.84 -6.68
CA ARG A 114 11.28 19.83 -6.07
C ARG A 114 11.77 20.37 -4.73
N LEU A 115 12.55 19.60 -3.98
CA LEU A 115 12.99 19.98 -2.63
C LEU A 115 13.75 21.32 -2.60
N PRO A 116 14.76 21.58 -3.46
CA PRO A 116 15.47 22.86 -3.44
C PRO A 116 14.60 24.06 -3.86
N ARG A 117 13.49 23.83 -4.55
CA ARG A 117 12.57 24.87 -5.02
C ARG A 117 11.46 25.20 -4.02
N GLY A 118 11.41 24.49 -2.89
CA GLY A 118 10.35 24.66 -1.90
C GLY A 118 8.96 24.26 -2.40
N GLU A 119 8.89 23.48 -3.49
CA GLU A 119 7.62 23.00 -4.04
C GLU A 119 7.02 21.93 -3.12
N THR A 120 5.69 21.96 -2.97
CA THR A 120 4.97 20.97 -2.15
C THR A 120 4.96 19.60 -2.83
N LEU A 121 5.50 18.58 -2.17
CA LEU A 121 5.60 17.21 -2.71
C LEU A 121 4.25 16.48 -2.82
N ILE A 122 3.27 16.82 -1.96
CA ILE A 122 2.06 16.02 -1.76
C ILE A 122 0.82 16.68 -2.38
N PHE A 123 0.84 18.00 -2.59
CA PHE A 123 -0.31 18.78 -3.06
C PHE A 123 -0.02 19.43 -4.42
N GLY A 124 0.15 18.62 -5.46
CA GLY A 124 0.13 19.10 -6.84
C GLY A 124 -1.31 19.21 -7.35
N ARG A 125 -1.70 20.36 -7.93
CA ARG A 125 -2.93 20.44 -8.72
C ARG A 125 -2.79 19.58 -9.97
N SER A 126 -3.88 19.08 -10.57
CA SER A 126 -3.76 18.39 -11.86
C SER A 126 -3.31 19.36 -12.95
N HIS A 127 -2.57 18.89 -13.95
CA HIS A 127 -2.07 19.71 -15.05
C HIS A 127 -2.52 19.11 -16.39
N CYS A 128 -2.62 19.95 -17.42
CA CYS A 128 -2.85 19.46 -18.78
C CYS A 128 -1.58 18.80 -19.35
N ASP A 129 -1.70 17.58 -19.91
CA ASP A 129 -0.59 16.84 -20.53
C ASP A 129 0.15 17.63 -21.64
N VAL A 130 -0.54 18.56 -22.32
CA VAL A 130 0.02 19.28 -23.49
C VAL A 130 0.59 20.64 -23.11
N CYS A 131 -0.17 21.48 -22.41
CA CYS A 131 0.27 22.84 -22.08
C CYS A 131 0.81 23.00 -20.65
N GLN A 132 0.77 21.94 -19.84
CA GLN A 132 1.26 21.90 -18.46
C GLN A 132 0.65 22.97 -17.53
N ARG A 133 -0.47 23.58 -17.93
CA ARG A 133 -1.18 24.54 -17.08
C ARG A 133 -1.96 23.81 -15.99
N SER A 134 -1.89 24.31 -14.77
CA SER A 134 -2.66 23.79 -13.64
C SER A 134 -4.16 23.96 -13.88
N LEU A 135 -4.91 22.88 -13.72
CA LEU A 135 -6.34 22.79 -13.94
C LEU A 135 -7.10 23.41 -12.74
N GLY A 136 -8.16 24.15 -13.05
CA GLY A 136 -9.08 24.70 -12.06
C GLY A 136 -10.07 23.64 -11.56
N MET A 137 -10.76 23.91 -10.46
CA MET A 137 -11.76 22.96 -9.90
C MET A 137 -12.84 22.58 -10.92
N ALA A 138 -13.26 23.52 -11.77
CA ALA A 138 -14.24 23.26 -12.83
C ALA A 138 -13.71 22.33 -13.94
N ASP A 139 -12.39 22.28 -14.13
CA ASP A 139 -11.75 21.41 -15.13
C ASP A 139 -11.60 19.97 -14.59
N LEU A 140 -11.65 19.81 -13.26
CA LEU A 140 -11.54 18.54 -12.55
C LEU A 140 -12.88 17.79 -12.42
N VAL A 141 -14.01 18.36 -12.88
CA VAL A 141 -15.32 17.69 -12.81
C VAL A 141 -15.46 16.73 -14.00
N PRO A 142 -15.28 15.41 -13.82
CA PRO A 142 -15.17 14.38 -14.86
C PRO A 142 -15.95 14.60 -16.16
N VAL A 143 -17.21 14.19 -16.14
CA VAL A 143 -18.13 14.17 -17.29
C VAL A 143 -18.54 15.59 -17.69
N LEU A 144 -18.76 16.46 -16.69
CA LEU A 144 -19.26 17.81 -16.93
C LEU A 144 -18.21 18.67 -17.65
N SER A 145 -16.95 18.61 -17.23
CA SER A 145 -15.87 19.39 -17.85
C SER A 145 -15.60 18.91 -19.28
N PHE A 146 -15.69 17.60 -19.54
CA PHE A 146 -15.54 17.03 -20.89
C PHE A 146 -16.66 17.49 -21.83
N ILE A 147 -17.92 17.47 -21.38
CA ILE A 147 -19.07 17.92 -22.19
C ILE A 147 -18.97 19.42 -22.47
N ILE A 148 -18.74 20.24 -21.44
CA ILE A 148 -18.65 21.71 -21.57
C ILE A 148 -17.47 22.09 -22.47
N SER A 149 -16.32 21.44 -22.30
CA SER A 149 -15.11 21.75 -23.06
C SER A 149 -15.05 21.02 -24.41
N ARG A 150 -16.12 20.29 -24.78
CA ARG A 150 -16.24 19.49 -26.01
C ARG A 150 -15.04 18.57 -26.26
N GLY A 151 -14.55 17.93 -25.19
CA GLY A 151 -13.40 17.04 -25.23
C GLY A 151 -12.07 17.74 -25.56
N ARG A 152 -11.94 19.05 -25.30
CA ARG A 152 -10.72 19.82 -25.51
C ARG A 152 -10.31 20.56 -24.24
N CYS A 153 -9.01 20.76 -24.05
CA CYS A 153 -8.51 21.60 -22.96
C CYS A 153 -8.99 23.05 -23.15
N ARG A 154 -9.51 23.69 -22.11
CA ARG A 154 -9.98 25.10 -22.16
C ARG A 154 -8.88 26.12 -22.44
N TYR A 155 -7.63 25.78 -22.17
CA TYR A 155 -6.49 26.71 -22.29
C TYR A 155 -5.76 26.56 -23.63
N CYS A 156 -5.52 25.33 -24.10
CA CYS A 156 -4.73 25.07 -25.31
C CYS A 156 -5.50 24.38 -26.44
N ALA A 157 -6.79 24.07 -26.23
CA ALA A 157 -7.65 23.36 -27.17
C ALA A 157 -7.17 21.95 -27.59
N ALA A 158 -6.13 21.41 -26.94
CA ALA A 158 -5.66 20.05 -27.18
C ALA A 158 -6.75 19.02 -26.84
N PRO A 159 -6.87 17.92 -27.61
CA PRO A 159 -7.89 16.90 -27.36
C PRO A 159 -7.64 16.19 -26.03
N ILE A 160 -8.69 16.08 -25.22
CA ILE A 160 -8.70 15.26 -24.01
C ILE A 160 -8.89 13.82 -24.45
N LYS A 161 -8.02 12.92 -23.99
CA LYS A 161 -8.02 11.52 -24.40
C LYS A 161 -9.32 10.84 -23.93
N LEU A 162 -10.10 10.27 -24.87
CA LEU A 162 -11.42 9.66 -24.62
C LEU A 162 -11.40 8.54 -23.55
N HIS A 163 -10.27 7.84 -23.39
CA HIS A 163 -10.11 6.81 -22.36
C HIS A 163 -10.37 7.32 -20.93
N LEU A 164 -10.08 8.60 -20.63
CA LEU A 164 -10.33 9.18 -19.31
C LEU A 164 -11.84 9.23 -19.02
N LEU A 165 -12.64 9.67 -20.01
CA LEU A 165 -14.09 9.71 -19.90
C LEU A 165 -14.69 8.29 -19.71
N LEU A 166 -14.17 7.30 -20.44
CA LEU A 166 -14.63 5.91 -20.32
C LEU A 166 -14.35 5.33 -18.93
N VAL A 167 -13.16 5.60 -18.37
CA VAL A 167 -12.81 5.18 -17.01
C VAL A 167 -13.72 5.84 -15.98
N GLU A 168 -14.01 7.13 -16.14
CA GLU A 168 -14.90 7.87 -15.23
C GLU A 168 -16.34 7.34 -15.26
N LEU A 169 -16.89 7.09 -16.45
CA LEU A 169 -18.23 6.51 -16.60
C LEU A 169 -18.31 5.09 -16.02
N ALA A 170 -17.28 4.26 -16.24
CA ALA A 170 -17.21 2.92 -15.65
C ALA A 170 -17.15 2.98 -14.11
N SER A 171 -16.39 3.93 -13.56
CA SER A 171 -16.28 4.15 -12.11
C SER A 171 -17.61 4.58 -11.50
N LEU A 172 -18.32 5.49 -12.16
CA LEU A 172 -19.65 5.95 -11.74
C LEU A 172 -20.69 4.82 -11.81
N ALA A 173 -20.68 4.04 -12.90
CA ALA A 173 -21.58 2.89 -13.08
C ALA A 173 -21.34 1.82 -12.00
N MET A 174 -20.08 1.51 -11.69
CA MET A 174 -19.73 0.56 -10.63
C MET A 174 -20.19 1.05 -9.26
N ALA A 175 -20.01 2.34 -8.96
CA ALA A 175 -20.48 2.94 -7.71
C ALA A 175 -22.01 2.86 -7.58
N LEU A 176 -22.76 3.13 -8.65
CA LEU A 176 -24.21 3.01 -8.66
C LEU A 176 -24.67 1.56 -8.49
N SER A 177 -24.00 0.58 -9.10
CA SER A 177 -24.34 -0.85 -8.97
C SER A 177 -24.09 -1.43 -7.57
N LEU A 178 -23.21 -0.82 -6.78
CA LEU A 178 -22.95 -1.24 -5.39
C LEU A 178 -23.93 -0.62 -4.37
N CYS A 179 -24.67 0.40 -4.79
CA CYS A 179 -25.69 1.09 -3.99
C CYS A 179 -27.13 0.63 -4.30
N ALA A 180 -27.32 -0.23 -5.31
CA ALA A 180 -28.59 -0.82 -5.71
C ALA A 180 -28.70 -2.28 -5.21
#